data_AF-A0A1Y4SV48-F1
#
_entry.id   AF-A0A1Y4SV48-F1
#
_cell.length_a   1.000
_cell.length_b   1.000
_cell.length_c   1.000
_cell.angle_alpha   90.00
_cell.angle_beta   90.00
_cell.angle_gamma   90.00
#
_symmetry.space_group_name_H-M   'P 1'
#
loop_
_entity.id
_entity.type
_entity.pdbx_description
1 polymer ?
#
loop_
_entity_poly.entity_id
_entity_poly.type
_entity_poly.pdbx_seq_one_letter_code
_entity_poly.pdbx_strand_id
1 'polypeptide(L)'
;MAKGIRERLLEQAIKFHQWQEATYPGKTAEEIGGEWEVDYPYWNDTYSAFCHVLTQMDAETADSVLLDEMVYLIARDNEAEGFIQETTSHPKWFEYLCRRAAASNESEAKWQFAAYLPECPCRQEVKDMILDFAKDPNEYVSRRALLAMPALRPDCVEQFAPLFWERNCYSLELQEYQRIAVLVSLDAIHSGLLPQYLEQAKQDGRRYLLEHAERIEGGLL
;
A
#
# COMPACT_ATOMS: atom_id res chain seq x y z
N MET A 1 -19.57 23.66 -10.82
CA MET A 1 -19.77 22.21 -10.91
C MET A 1 -18.81 21.47 -9.97
N ALA A 2 -17.49 21.63 -10.11
CA ALA A 2 -16.47 21.05 -9.22
C ALA A 2 -16.70 21.29 -7.72
N LYS A 3 -17.07 22.52 -7.35
CA LYS A 3 -17.40 22.89 -5.97
C LYS A 3 -18.44 21.92 -5.34
N GLY A 4 -19.58 21.67 -6.01
CA GLY A 4 -20.59 20.72 -5.54
C GLY A 4 -20.15 19.24 -5.54
N ILE A 5 -19.14 18.85 -6.32
CA ILE A 5 -18.60 17.48 -6.33
C ILE A 5 -17.70 17.28 -5.10
N ARG A 6 -16.80 18.24 -4.86
CA ARG A 6 -15.91 18.27 -3.69
C ARG A 6 -16.68 18.16 -2.38
N GLU A 7 -17.64 19.06 -2.12
CA GLU A 7 -18.35 19.02 -0.84
C GLU A 7 -19.20 17.75 -0.66
N ARG A 8 -19.69 17.13 -1.73
CA ARG A 8 -20.37 15.82 -1.59
C ARG A 8 -19.44 14.74 -1.05
N LEU A 9 -18.20 14.66 -1.51
CA LEU A 9 -17.24 13.70 -0.96
C LEU A 9 -16.93 14.04 0.50
N LEU A 10 -16.71 15.32 0.82
CA LEU A 10 -16.42 15.74 2.19
C LEU A 10 -17.60 15.49 3.14
N GLU A 11 -18.83 15.68 2.68
CA GLU A 11 -20.03 15.32 3.46
C GLU A 11 -20.08 13.83 3.74
N GLN A 12 -19.71 12.97 2.78
CA GLN A 12 -19.65 11.52 3.01
C GLN A 12 -18.51 11.14 3.95
N ALA A 13 -17.33 11.74 3.79
CA ALA A 13 -16.22 11.54 4.71
C ALA A 13 -16.60 11.93 6.15
N ILE A 14 -17.23 13.09 6.34
CA ILE A 14 -17.71 13.54 7.67
C ILE A 14 -18.69 12.54 8.28
N LYS A 15 -19.66 12.03 7.50
CA LYS A 15 -20.60 11.02 8.01
C LYS A 15 -19.88 9.73 8.40
N PHE A 16 -18.90 9.31 7.62
CA PHE A 16 -18.11 8.12 7.92
C PHE A 16 -17.28 8.30 9.19
N HIS A 17 -16.58 9.44 9.36
CA HIS A 17 -15.88 9.78 10.61
C HIS A 17 -16.81 9.76 11.82
N GLN A 18 -18.01 10.36 11.69
CA GLN A 18 -19.02 10.36 12.77
C GLN A 18 -19.51 8.96 13.11
N TRP A 19 -19.71 8.13 12.10
CA TRP A 19 -20.10 6.74 12.29
C TRP A 19 -18.98 5.92 12.94
N GLN A 20 -17.72 6.08 12.51
CA GLN A 20 -16.57 5.42 13.11
C GLN A 20 -16.50 5.76 14.60
N GLU A 21 -16.54 7.06 14.95
CA GLU A 21 -16.44 7.50 16.36
C GLU A 21 -17.61 7.00 17.21
N ALA A 22 -18.82 6.92 16.64
CA ALA A 22 -19.99 6.41 17.35
C ALA A 22 -19.94 4.88 17.57
N THR A 23 -19.36 4.15 16.62
CA THR A 23 -19.36 2.68 16.61
C THR A 23 -18.13 2.11 17.35
N TYR A 24 -16.97 2.76 17.19
CA TYR A 24 -15.69 2.35 17.75
C TYR A 24 -15.02 3.51 18.51
N PRO A 25 -15.63 4.00 19.60
CA PRO A 25 -15.16 5.21 20.29
C PRO A 25 -13.73 5.04 20.80
N GLY A 26 -12.86 5.98 20.40
CA GLY A 26 -11.46 6.02 20.83
C GLY A 26 -10.57 4.90 20.30
N LYS A 27 -11.02 4.12 19.31
CA LYS A 27 -10.21 3.09 18.65
C LYS A 27 -9.59 3.59 17.34
N THR A 28 -8.35 3.23 17.10
CA THR A 28 -7.69 3.42 15.79
C THR A 28 -8.17 2.36 14.80
N ALA A 29 -7.98 2.59 13.49
CA ALA A 29 -8.27 1.58 12.47
C ALA A 29 -7.50 0.26 12.72
N GLU A 30 -6.24 0.38 13.15
CA GLU A 30 -5.39 -0.77 13.52
C GLU A 30 -5.98 -1.58 14.69
N GLU A 31 -6.64 -0.93 15.65
CA GLU A 31 -7.30 -1.57 16.79
C GLU A 31 -8.67 -2.16 16.45
N ILE A 32 -9.31 -1.68 15.38
CA ILE A 32 -10.62 -2.17 14.92
C ILE A 32 -10.44 -3.47 14.13
N GLY A 33 -9.41 -3.56 13.27
CA GLY A 33 -9.13 -4.73 12.42
C GLY A 33 -9.57 -4.54 10.97
N GLY A 34 -9.69 -5.65 10.22
CA GLY A 34 -10.13 -5.67 8.83
C GLY A 34 -11.66 -5.67 8.64
N GLU A 35 -12.09 -5.41 7.41
CA GLU A 35 -13.48 -5.28 6.88
C GLU A 35 -14.43 -4.37 7.67
N TRP A 36 -13.97 -3.58 8.62
CA TRP A 36 -14.88 -2.84 9.50
C TRP A 36 -15.69 -1.77 8.76
N GLU A 37 -15.18 -1.23 7.66
CA GLU A 37 -15.90 -0.28 6.81
C GLU A 37 -17.17 -0.87 6.19
N VAL A 38 -17.28 -2.20 6.06
CA VAL A 38 -18.48 -2.87 5.51
C VAL A 38 -19.69 -2.73 6.45
N ASP A 39 -19.46 -2.44 7.73
CA ASP A 39 -20.52 -2.17 8.70
C ASP A 39 -21.13 -0.77 8.51
N TYR A 40 -20.50 0.11 7.72
CA TYR A 40 -21.05 1.44 7.41
C TYR A 40 -22.11 1.37 6.30
N PRO A 41 -23.38 1.68 6.58
CA PRO A 41 -24.47 1.47 5.61
C PRO A 41 -24.37 2.32 4.34
N TYR A 42 -23.58 3.39 4.35
CA TYR A 42 -23.46 4.34 3.24
C TYR A 42 -22.07 4.28 2.57
N TRP A 43 -21.31 3.20 2.75
CA TRP A 43 -19.98 3.06 2.13
C TRP A 43 -20.02 3.21 0.60
N ASN A 44 -21.04 2.63 -0.04
CA ASN A 44 -21.26 2.77 -1.48
C ASN A 44 -21.52 4.22 -1.93
N ASP A 45 -22.18 5.04 -1.10
CA ASP A 45 -22.38 6.46 -1.40
C ASP A 45 -21.05 7.23 -1.30
N THR A 46 -20.21 6.88 -0.32
CA THR A 46 -18.84 7.42 -0.19
C THR A 46 -18.00 7.06 -1.41
N TYR A 47 -17.99 5.78 -1.81
CA TYR A 47 -17.29 5.30 -3.00
C TYR A 47 -17.76 6.02 -4.26
N SER A 48 -19.08 6.16 -4.45
CA SER A 48 -19.67 6.87 -5.58
C SER A 48 -19.26 8.35 -5.61
N ALA A 49 -19.23 9.03 -4.46
CA ALA A 49 -18.78 10.41 -4.35
C ALA A 49 -17.29 10.56 -4.69
N PHE A 50 -16.47 9.59 -4.28
CA PHE A 50 -15.04 9.55 -4.57
C PHE A 50 -14.78 9.37 -6.08
N CYS A 51 -15.48 8.44 -6.73
CA CYS A 51 -15.41 8.24 -8.18
C CYS A 51 -15.82 9.51 -8.94
N HIS A 52 -16.82 10.25 -8.45
CA HIS A 52 -17.18 11.54 -9.05
C HIS A 52 -16.07 12.59 -8.94
N VAL A 53 -15.29 12.61 -7.85
CA VAL A 53 -14.11 13.49 -7.76
C VAL A 53 -13.07 13.09 -8.81
N LEU A 54 -12.72 11.79 -8.89
CA LEU A 54 -11.74 11.28 -9.85
C LEU A 54 -12.10 11.59 -11.32
N THR A 55 -13.39 11.49 -11.65
CA THR A 55 -13.90 11.60 -13.03
C THR A 55 -14.30 13.02 -13.44
N GLN A 56 -14.71 13.88 -12.50
CA GLN A 56 -15.33 15.18 -12.82
C GLN A 56 -14.57 16.39 -12.25
N MET A 57 -13.46 16.18 -11.54
CA MET A 57 -12.59 17.25 -11.07
C MET A 57 -11.15 17.09 -11.57
N ASP A 58 -10.50 18.23 -11.82
CA ASP A 58 -9.08 18.28 -12.13
C ASP A 58 -8.27 18.14 -10.84
N ALA A 59 -7.36 17.17 -10.78
CA ALA A 59 -6.51 16.90 -9.62
C ALA A 59 -5.71 18.14 -9.18
N GLU A 60 -5.28 18.97 -10.12
CA GLU A 60 -4.54 20.21 -9.87
C GLU A 60 -5.33 21.26 -9.08
N THR A 61 -6.66 21.13 -9.02
CA THR A 61 -7.54 22.04 -8.28
C THR A 61 -7.88 21.54 -6.87
N ALA A 62 -7.46 20.33 -6.52
CA ALA A 62 -7.69 19.73 -5.21
C ALA A 62 -6.92 20.50 -4.13
N ASP A 63 -7.63 20.94 -3.09
CA ASP A 63 -7.00 21.47 -1.90
C ASP A 63 -6.54 20.34 -0.96
N SER A 64 -5.73 20.70 0.03
CA SER A 64 -5.16 19.73 0.98
C SER A 64 -6.24 18.97 1.73
N VAL A 65 -7.36 19.61 2.07
CA VAL A 65 -8.47 18.97 2.80
C VAL A 65 -9.07 17.84 1.97
N LEU A 66 -9.35 18.08 0.68
CA LEU A 66 -9.85 17.04 -0.21
C LEU A 66 -8.86 15.89 -0.34
N LEU A 67 -7.57 16.19 -0.54
CA LEU A 67 -6.54 15.16 -0.67
C LEU A 67 -6.39 14.34 0.61
N ASP A 68 -6.48 14.97 1.79
CA ASP A 68 -6.44 14.29 3.08
C ASP A 68 -7.59 13.30 3.24
N GLU A 69 -8.83 13.74 2.98
CA GLU A 69 -9.98 12.86 3.10
C GLU A 69 -9.94 11.72 2.08
N MET A 70 -9.46 11.97 0.85
CA MET A 70 -9.29 10.92 -0.14
C MET A 70 -8.25 9.87 0.27
N VAL A 71 -7.11 10.31 0.83
CA VAL A 71 -6.09 9.39 1.36
C VAL A 71 -6.64 8.61 2.56
N TYR A 72 -7.37 9.27 3.46
CA TYR A 72 -8.01 8.62 4.60
C TYR A 72 -9.03 7.56 4.17
N LEU A 73 -9.86 7.84 3.15
CA LEU A 73 -10.82 6.86 2.62
C LEU A 73 -10.14 5.65 1.98
N ILE A 74 -9.09 5.86 1.18
CA ILE A 74 -8.24 4.77 0.67
C ILE A 74 -7.69 3.95 1.84
N ALA A 75 -7.17 4.61 2.88
CA ALA A 75 -6.62 3.94 4.05
C ALA A 75 -7.64 3.07 4.80
N ARG A 76 -8.95 3.34 4.69
CA ARG A 76 -9.98 2.58 5.40
C ARG A 76 -10.58 1.47 4.56
N ASP A 77 -10.41 1.53 3.24
CA ASP A 77 -10.74 0.45 2.31
C ASP A 77 -9.58 -0.56 2.19
N ASN A 78 -8.88 -0.85 3.30
CA ASN A 78 -7.61 -1.58 3.27
C ASN A 78 -7.77 -3.08 2.98
N GLU A 79 -8.99 -3.61 3.06
CA GLU A 79 -9.29 -5.01 2.73
C GLU A 79 -9.84 -5.18 1.31
N ALA A 80 -10.83 -4.37 0.93
CA ALA A 80 -11.42 -4.43 -0.41
C ALA A 80 -10.56 -3.77 -1.50
N GLU A 81 -9.75 -2.77 -1.13
CA GLU A 81 -8.82 -2.03 -2.00
C GLU A 81 -9.49 -1.37 -3.23
N GLY A 82 -10.80 -1.20 -3.23
CA GLY A 82 -11.59 -0.64 -4.33
C GLY A 82 -11.30 0.83 -4.60
N PHE A 83 -11.08 1.66 -3.58
CA PHE A 83 -10.74 3.07 -3.78
C PHE A 83 -9.37 3.24 -4.46
N ILE A 84 -8.35 2.48 -4.06
CA ILE A 84 -7.03 2.54 -4.70
C ILE A 84 -7.07 1.96 -6.11
N GLN A 85 -7.77 0.84 -6.32
CA GLN A 85 -7.98 0.23 -7.64
C GLN A 85 -8.61 1.24 -8.61
N GLU A 86 -9.69 1.90 -8.22
CA GLU A 86 -10.32 2.93 -9.07
C GLU A 86 -9.33 4.07 -9.37
N THR A 87 -8.56 4.50 -8.36
CA THR A 87 -7.57 5.58 -8.50
C THR A 87 -6.50 5.26 -9.55
N THR A 88 -6.12 3.99 -9.77
CA THR A 88 -5.11 3.60 -10.79
C THR A 88 -5.53 3.96 -12.22
N SER A 89 -6.85 4.04 -12.48
CA SER A 89 -7.40 4.44 -13.78
C SER A 89 -7.33 5.96 -14.03
N HIS A 90 -6.89 6.72 -13.02
CA HIS A 90 -6.81 8.19 -13.05
C HIS A 90 -5.38 8.66 -12.73
N PRO A 91 -4.41 8.56 -13.67
CA PRO A 91 -2.98 8.73 -13.36
C PRO A 91 -2.62 10.04 -12.68
N LYS A 92 -3.25 11.15 -13.09
CA LYS A 92 -3.02 12.45 -12.42
C LYS A 92 -3.46 12.42 -10.95
N TRP A 93 -4.65 11.90 -10.66
CA TRP A 93 -5.13 11.75 -9.29
C TRP A 93 -4.26 10.80 -8.49
N PHE A 94 -3.89 9.66 -9.07
CA PHE A 94 -2.96 8.72 -8.45
C PHE A 94 -1.65 9.41 -8.05
N GLU A 95 -1.05 10.20 -8.94
CA GLU A 95 0.19 10.92 -8.64
C GLU A 95 0.05 11.95 -7.50
N TYR A 96 -1.06 12.67 -7.43
CA TYR A 96 -1.30 13.64 -6.35
C TYR A 96 -1.53 12.94 -5.01
N LEU A 97 -2.36 11.89 -5.00
CA LEU A 97 -2.70 11.14 -3.80
C LEU A 97 -1.53 10.30 -3.31
N CYS A 98 -0.71 9.71 -4.19
CA CYS A 98 0.51 8.99 -3.83
C CYS A 98 1.50 9.92 -3.09
N ARG A 99 1.71 11.14 -3.60
CA ARG A 99 2.55 12.14 -2.92
C ARG A 99 1.94 12.58 -1.58
N ARG A 100 0.61 12.73 -1.51
CA ARG A 100 -0.08 13.07 -0.25
C ARG A 100 0.06 11.96 0.78
N ALA A 101 -0.16 10.70 0.39
CA ALA A 101 -0.04 9.54 1.25
C ALA A 101 1.39 9.35 1.76
N ALA A 102 2.39 9.50 0.91
CA ALA A 102 3.80 9.44 1.31
C ALA A 102 4.18 10.50 2.37
N ALA A 103 3.57 11.68 2.31
CA ALA A 103 3.75 12.76 3.29
C ALA A 103 2.87 12.63 4.55
N SER A 104 1.98 11.63 4.61
CA SER A 104 1.05 11.41 5.72
C SER A 104 1.56 10.37 6.73
N ASN A 105 0.83 10.20 7.83
CA ASN A 105 1.04 9.10 8.77
C ASN A 105 0.12 7.89 8.50
N GLU A 106 -0.61 7.88 7.37
CA GLU A 106 -1.57 6.81 7.03
C GLU A 106 -0.84 5.61 6.41
N SER A 107 -0.34 4.71 7.25
CA SER A 107 0.37 3.50 6.80
C SER A 107 -0.50 2.63 5.88
N GLU A 108 -1.81 2.55 6.14
CA GLU A 108 -2.76 1.78 5.33
C GLU A 108 -2.87 2.31 3.89
N ALA A 109 -2.87 3.64 3.70
CA ALA A 109 -2.82 4.20 2.35
C ALA A 109 -1.44 4.01 1.71
N LYS A 110 -0.35 4.18 2.47
CA LYS A 110 1.01 4.07 1.92
C LYS A 110 1.29 2.70 1.30
N TRP A 111 0.93 1.61 1.99
CA TRP A 111 1.20 0.27 1.45
C TRP A 111 0.34 0.01 0.21
N GLN A 112 -0.90 0.50 0.17
CA GLN A 112 -1.77 0.41 -1.00
C GLN A 112 -1.15 1.15 -2.18
N PHE A 113 -0.71 2.40 -1.99
CA PHE A 113 -0.01 3.14 -3.03
C PHE A 113 1.26 2.43 -3.50
N ALA A 114 2.06 1.87 -2.60
CA ALA A 114 3.25 1.11 -2.97
C ALA A 114 2.93 -0.13 -3.81
N ALA A 115 1.86 -0.86 -3.46
CA ALA A 115 1.44 -2.08 -4.15
C ALA A 115 0.85 -1.83 -5.53
N TYR A 116 0.05 -0.77 -5.71
CA TYR A 116 -0.62 -0.43 -6.97
C TYR A 116 0.22 0.49 -7.88
N LEU A 117 1.37 0.96 -7.40
CA LEU A 117 2.29 1.78 -8.19
C LEU A 117 2.71 1.17 -9.54
N PRO A 118 2.93 -0.16 -9.66
CA PRO A 118 3.20 -0.82 -10.94
C PRO A 118 2.05 -0.76 -11.94
N GLU A 119 0.81 -0.74 -11.45
CA GLU A 119 -0.40 -0.82 -12.28
C GLU A 119 -0.80 0.53 -12.88
N CYS A 120 -0.46 1.63 -12.22
CA CYS A 120 -0.77 2.97 -12.70
C CYS A 120 0.24 3.43 -13.79
N PRO A 121 -0.23 3.93 -14.96
CA PRO A 121 0.63 4.54 -15.97
C PRO A 121 1.01 5.99 -15.58
N CYS A 122 1.53 6.17 -14.36
CA CYS A 122 2.02 7.45 -13.85
C CYS A 122 3.46 7.75 -14.29
N ARG A 123 3.89 8.99 -14.07
CA ARG A 123 5.26 9.45 -14.37
C ARG A 123 6.31 8.62 -13.61
N GLN A 124 7.48 8.43 -14.24
CA GLN A 124 8.60 7.71 -13.65
C GLN A 124 9.02 8.29 -12.29
N GLU A 125 8.98 9.61 -12.13
CA GLU A 125 9.28 10.28 -10.85
C GLU A 125 8.39 9.80 -9.69
N VAL A 126 7.13 9.44 -9.98
CA VAL A 126 6.20 8.88 -8.99
C VAL A 126 6.46 7.39 -8.80
N LYS A 127 6.79 6.66 -9.86
CA LYS A 127 7.21 5.26 -9.76
C LYS A 127 8.47 5.08 -8.91
N ASP A 128 9.41 6.02 -8.97
CA ASP A 128 10.63 6.02 -8.18
C ASP A 128 10.38 6.21 -6.67
N MET A 129 9.19 6.68 -6.27
CA MET A 129 8.78 6.72 -4.86
C MET A 129 8.71 5.33 -4.21
N ILE A 130 8.70 4.24 -5.00
CA ILE A 130 8.85 2.88 -4.48
C ILE A 130 10.08 2.72 -3.59
N LEU A 131 11.15 3.45 -3.91
CA LEU A 131 12.41 3.42 -3.16
C LEU A 131 12.28 4.09 -1.79
N ASP A 132 11.40 5.09 -1.67
CA ASP A 132 11.11 5.76 -0.41
C ASP A 132 10.16 4.91 0.44
N PHE A 133 9.13 4.32 -0.17
CA PHE A 133 8.25 3.37 0.53
C PHE A 133 9.01 2.16 1.06
N ALA A 134 10.00 1.63 0.33
CA ALA A 134 10.86 0.53 0.80
C ALA A 134 11.73 0.90 2.02
N LYS A 135 11.83 2.19 2.35
CA LYS A 135 12.54 2.71 3.54
C LYS A 135 11.58 3.17 4.64
N ASP A 136 10.27 3.07 4.44
CA ASP A 136 9.28 3.47 5.43
C ASP A 136 9.48 2.65 6.73
N PRO A 137 9.36 3.28 7.92
CA PRO A 137 9.51 2.56 9.18
C PRO A 137 8.43 1.50 9.42
N ASN A 138 7.24 1.64 8.81
CA ASN A 138 6.21 0.62 8.90
C ASN A 138 6.62 -0.62 8.08
N GLU A 139 6.64 -1.78 8.73
CA GLU A 139 7.06 -3.03 8.08
C GLU A 139 6.20 -3.36 6.86
N TYR A 140 4.88 -3.21 6.99
CA TYR A 140 3.97 -3.62 5.94
C TYR A 140 4.09 -2.73 4.70
N VAL A 141 4.26 -1.41 4.89
CA VAL A 141 4.56 -0.46 3.81
C VAL A 141 5.85 -0.84 3.09
N SER A 142 6.94 -1.00 3.85
CA SER A 142 8.24 -1.29 3.26
C SER A 142 8.29 -2.66 2.58
N ARG A 143 7.61 -3.67 3.14
CA ARG A 143 7.45 -5.00 2.54
C ARG A 143 6.66 -4.96 1.25
N ARG A 144 5.48 -4.32 1.22
CA ARG A 144 4.68 -4.17 -0.01
C ARG A 144 5.47 -3.42 -1.10
N ALA A 145 6.27 -2.43 -0.71
CA ALA A 145 7.15 -1.73 -1.64
C ALA A 145 8.24 -2.62 -2.24
N LEU A 146 8.91 -3.46 -1.43
CA LEU A 146 9.91 -4.41 -1.94
C LEU A 146 9.28 -5.40 -2.93
N LEU A 147 8.10 -5.93 -2.63
CA LEU A 147 7.38 -6.87 -3.52
C LEU A 147 6.98 -6.24 -4.86
N ALA A 148 6.65 -4.96 -4.90
CA ALA A 148 6.35 -4.24 -6.14
C ALA A 148 7.60 -3.73 -6.89
N MET A 149 8.77 -3.70 -6.23
CA MET A 149 10.02 -3.16 -6.78
C MET A 149 10.49 -3.84 -8.09
N PRO A 150 10.39 -5.18 -8.28
CA PRO A 150 10.79 -5.83 -9.52
C PRO A 150 10.17 -5.23 -10.79
N ALA A 151 8.91 -4.80 -10.71
CA ALA A 151 8.18 -4.23 -11.87
C ALA A 151 8.56 -2.77 -12.18
N LEU A 152 9.15 -2.07 -11.21
CA LEU A 152 9.41 -0.62 -11.29
C LEU A 152 10.89 -0.29 -11.37
N ARG A 153 11.70 -0.94 -10.53
CA ARG A 153 13.13 -0.71 -10.29
C ARG A 153 13.85 -2.05 -10.05
N PRO A 154 13.84 -2.98 -11.02
CA PRO A 154 14.52 -4.27 -10.89
C PRO A 154 16.02 -4.12 -10.61
N ASP A 155 16.63 -3.02 -11.07
CA ASP A 155 18.02 -2.64 -10.83
C ASP A 155 18.36 -2.39 -9.35
N CYS A 156 17.34 -2.16 -8.50
CA CYS A 156 17.52 -1.87 -7.08
C CYS A 156 17.25 -3.07 -6.16
N VAL A 157 16.58 -4.13 -6.62
CA VAL A 157 16.13 -5.23 -5.75
C VAL A 157 17.29 -5.87 -4.98
N GLU A 158 18.39 -6.19 -5.67
CA GLU A 158 19.58 -6.77 -5.03
C GLU A 158 20.21 -5.85 -3.98
N GLN A 159 20.09 -4.54 -4.14
CA GLN A 159 20.61 -3.56 -3.17
C GLN A 159 19.77 -3.52 -1.88
N PHE A 160 18.47 -3.76 -2.00
CA PHE A 160 17.55 -3.78 -0.86
C PHE A 160 17.48 -5.14 -0.16
N ALA A 161 17.82 -6.23 -0.84
CA ALA A 161 17.85 -7.58 -0.27
C ALA A 161 18.60 -7.66 1.08
N PRO A 162 19.86 -7.20 1.23
CA PRO A 162 20.55 -7.27 2.53
C PRO A 162 19.91 -6.37 3.59
N LEU A 163 19.42 -5.19 3.18
CA LEU A 163 18.75 -4.25 4.09
C LEU A 163 17.48 -4.85 4.71
N PHE A 164 16.73 -5.64 3.95
CA PHE A 164 15.55 -6.35 4.43
C PHE A 164 15.90 -7.67 5.11
N TRP A 165 16.98 -8.35 4.72
CA TRP A 165 17.32 -9.62 5.34
C TRP A 165 17.83 -9.47 6.78
N GLU A 166 18.65 -8.43 7.00
CA GLU A 166 19.36 -8.17 8.25
C GLU A 166 18.57 -7.30 9.24
N ARG A 167 17.54 -6.58 8.77
CA ARG A 167 16.74 -5.68 9.61
C ARG A 167 16.01 -6.46 10.70
N ASN A 168 16.33 -6.14 11.95
CA ASN A 168 15.86 -6.84 13.15
C ASN A 168 15.06 -5.94 14.11
N CYS A 169 14.52 -4.82 13.62
CA CYS A 169 13.74 -3.87 14.43
C CYS A 169 12.25 -4.23 14.56
N TYR A 170 11.78 -5.30 13.90
CA TYR A 170 10.40 -5.79 13.97
C TYR A 170 10.27 -7.06 14.82
N SER A 171 9.04 -7.48 15.12
CA SER A 171 8.77 -8.77 15.77
C SER A 171 9.33 -9.93 14.94
N LEU A 172 9.55 -11.08 15.58
CA LEU A 172 10.09 -12.27 14.88
C LEU A 172 9.18 -12.73 13.74
N GLU A 173 7.87 -12.57 13.90
CA GLU A 173 6.86 -12.87 12.87
C GLU A 173 7.00 -11.91 11.67
N LEU A 174 7.07 -10.60 11.91
CA LEU A 174 7.24 -9.62 10.84
C LEU A 174 8.59 -9.77 10.13
N GLN A 175 9.66 -10.12 10.86
CA GLN A 175 10.95 -10.45 10.24
C GLN A 175 10.87 -11.67 9.30
N GLU A 176 9.98 -12.63 9.56
CA GLU A 176 9.75 -13.77 8.68
C GLU A 176 9.16 -13.30 7.34
N TYR A 177 8.10 -12.50 7.37
CA TYR A 177 7.47 -11.96 6.17
C TYR A 177 8.39 -11.02 5.38
N GLN A 178 9.17 -10.20 6.07
CA GLN A 178 10.19 -9.35 5.45
C GLN A 178 11.22 -10.16 4.65
N ARG A 179 11.69 -11.29 5.20
CA ARG A 179 12.63 -12.18 4.51
C ARG A 179 11.98 -12.95 3.37
N ILE A 180 10.72 -13.36 3.52
CA ILE A 180 9.94 -13.94 2.41
C ILE A 180 9.89 -12.95 1.24
N ALA A 181 9.66 -11.66 1.49
CA ALA A 181 9.65 -10.64 0.45
C ALA A 181 10.99 -10.50 -0.28
N VAL A 182 12.12 -10.69 0.41
CA VAL A 182 13.45 -10.75 -0.24
C VAL A 182 13.52 -11.92 -1.22
N LEU A 183 13.11 -13.12 -0.80
CA LEU A 183 13.13 -14.30 -1.68
C LEU A 183 12.26 -14.08 -2.92
N VAL A 184 11.01 -13.66 -2.74
CA VAL A 184 10.05 -13.42 -3.82
C VAL A 184 10.56 -12.35 -4.79
N SER A 185 11.13 -11.26 -4.28
CA SER A 185 11.58 -10.15 -5.14
C SER A 185 12.83 -10.52 -5.94
N LEU A 186 13.76 -11.27 -5.33
CA LEU A 186 14.95 -11.77 -6.04
C LEU A 186 14.60 -12.80 -7.10
N ASP A 187 13.62 -13.66 -6.82
CA ASP A 187 13.10 -14.63 -7.80
C ASP A 187 12.43 -13.94 -8.99
N ALA A 188 11.61 -12.93 -8.75
CA ALA A 188 10.93 -12.16 -9.79
C ALA A 188 11.88 -11.48 -10.80
N ILE A 189 13.12 -11.17 -10.39
CA ILE A 189 14.15 -10.61 -11.28
C ILE A 189 15.18 -11.66 -11.75
N HIS A 190 14.99 -12.93 -11.39
CA HIS A 190 15.94 -14.03 -11.63
C HIS A 190 17.37 -13.70 -11.17
N SER A 191 17.48 -13.12 -9.98
CA SER A 191 18.76 -12.66 -9.42
C SER A 191 19.73 -13.83 -9.20
N GLY A 192 21.01 -13.59 -9.52
CA GLY A 192 22.09 -14.52 -9.18
C GLY A 192 22.36 -14.65 -7.68
N LEU A 193 21.81 -13.76 -6.84
CA LEU A 193 21.92 -13.82 -5.39
C LEU A 193 20.88 -14.74 -4.75
N LEU A 194 19.81 -15.10 -5.47
CA LEU A 194 18.71 -15.90 -4.92
C LEU A 194 19.18 -17.22 -4.25
N PRO A 195 20.09 -18.03 -4.85
CA PRO A 195 20.54 -19.27 -4.21
C PRO A 195 21.15 -19.08 -2.82
N GLN A 196 21.86 -17.96 -2.60
CA GLN A 196 22.43 -17.64 -1.30
C GLN A 196 21.34 -17.40 -0.25
N TYR A 197 20.30 -16.62 -0.59
CA TYR A 197 19.23 -16.30 0.33
C TYR A 197 18.31 -17.49 0.62
N LEU A 198 18.12 -18.40 -0.36
CA LEU A 198 17.41 -19.67 -0.14
C LEU A 198 18.13 -20.56 0.87
N GLU A 199 19.46 -20.66 0.81
CA GLU A 199 20.23 -21.40 1.82
C GLU A 199 20.16 -20.72 3.20
N GLN A 200 20.19 -19.39 3.25
CA GLN A 200 19.99 -18.65 4.50
C GLN A 200 18.58 -18.86 5.07
N ALA A 201 17.54 -18.95 4.24
CA ALA A 201 16.17 -19.26 4.66
C ALA A 201 16.08 -20.64 5.33
N LYS A 202 16.71 -21.66 4.73
CA LYS A 202 16.77 -23.01 5.28
C LYS A 202 17.49 -23.05 6.64
N GLN A 203 18.56 -22.28 6.79
CA GLN A 203 19.30 -22.16 8.05
C GLN A 203 18.51 -21.41 9.13
N ASP A 204 17.73 -20.39 8.76
CA ASP A 204 16.89 -19.65 9.68
C ASP A 204 15.75 -20.51 10.26
N GLY A 205 15.18 -21.38 9.42
CA GLY A 205 14.28 -22.46 9.85
C GLY A 205 12.89 -22.04 10.31
N ARG A 206 12.51 -20.76 10.15
CA ARG A 206 11.12 -20.34 10.38
C ARG A 206 10.19 -20.93 9.32
N ARG A 207 9.00 -21.31 9.74
CA ARG A 207 8.10 -22.20 9.00
C ARG A 207 7.71 -21.64 7.63
N TYR A 208 7.11 -20.46 7.59
CA TYR A 208 6.64 -19.84 6.36
C TYR A 208 7.81 -19.45 5.46
N LEU A 209 8.92 -18.99 6.04
CA LEU A 209 10.13 -18.69 5.26
C LEU A 209 10.67 -19.93 4.55
N LEU A 210 10.69 -21.09 5.23
CA LEU A 210 11.08 -22.36 4.63
C LEU A 210 10.09 -22.82 3.56
N GLU A 211 8.78 -22.78 3.85
CA GLU A 211 7.73 -23.15 2.90
C GLU A 211 7.83 -22.32 1.59
N HIS A 212 8.13 -21.03 1.70
CA HIS A 212 8.36 -20.17 0.54
C HIS A 212 9.66 -20.53 -0.20
N ALA A 213 10.77 -20.75 0.51
CA ALA A 213 12.03 -21.15 -0.11
C ALA A 213 11.89 -22.45 -0.94
N GLU A 214 11.22 -23.45 -0.39
CA GLU A 214 10.95 -24.73 -1.07
C GLU A 214 10.07 -24.54 -2.32
N ARG A 215 9.07 -23.65 -2.27
CA ARG A 215 8.24 -23.32 -3.44
C ARG A 215 9.04 -22.67 -4.55
N ILE A 216 9.95 -21.75 -4.23
CA ILE A 216 10.83 -21.09 -5.21
C ILE A 216 11.70 -22.14 -5.91
N GLU A 217 12.37 -22.99 -5.13
CA GLU A 217 13.26 -24.04 -5.68
C GLU A 217 12.50 -25.06 -6.53
N GLY A 218 11.24 -25.35 -6.18
CA GLY A 218 10.35 -26.20 -6.95
C GLY A 218 9.78 -25.55 -8.22
N GLY A 219 9.97 -24.24 -8.43
CA GLY A 219 9.39 -23.48 -9.54
C GLY A 219 7.86 -23.33 -9.45
N LEU A 220 7.32 -23.18 -8.24
CA LEU A 220 5.88 -23.21 -7.93
C LEU A 220 5.31 -21.86 -7.43
N LEU A 221 6.01 -20.74 -7.64
CA LEU A 221 5.54 -19.40 -7.31
C LEU A 221 4.78 -18.74 -8.47
#